data_AF-A0A174ZS67-F1
#
_entry.id   AF-A0A174ZS67-F1
#
_cell.length_a   1.000
_cell.length_b   1.000
_cell.length_c   1.000
_cell.angle_alpha   90.00
_cell.angle_beta   90.00
_cell.angle_gamma   90.00
#
_symmetry.space_group_name_H-M   'P 1'
#
loop_
_entity.id
_entity.type
_entity.pdbx_description
1 polymer ?
#
loop_
_entity_poly.entity_id
_entity_poly.type
_entity_poly.pdbx_seq_one_letter_code
_entity_poly.pdbx_strand_id
1 'polypeptide(L)'
;MIDIATNLVNKITYADNSTLSYIYNANNYITSVTDGNGKRITYKYDGMGQLIRENNPYSNLTTVYSYDKGGNITSVKEYAYTTAAELGAVKKTYTYTYGDIHWKDKLTSYNGEAITYDEIGNPLTYRDSLSFTLKNGRQLASLQNGSSVINYTYNADGVRIGKSGSRAGTFIVSGTQILREINSVATIDYLYDENGSPIGLTYKGKTYYYRKNLQGDIINITDSTGAKVVTYTYNAWGKLMSMTGNMELAVKAC
;
A
#
# COMPACT_ATOMS: atom_id res chain seq x y z
N MET A 1 -1.81 -2.64 -22.95
CA MET A 1 -2.66 -3.36 -23.89
C MET A 1 -3.67 -4.16 -23.08
N ILE A 2 -4.94 -4.07 -23.48
CA ILE A 2 -6.02 -4.88 -22.94
C ILE A 2 -6.11 -6.12 -23.81
N ASP A 3 -6.19 -7.30 -23.21
CA ASP A 3 -6.55 -8.53 -23.90
C ASP A 3 -8.03 -8.44 -24.30
N ILE A 4 -8.30 -8.46 -25.61
CA ILE A 4 -9.61 -8.20 -26.19
C ILE A 4 -10.59 -9.36 -25.90
N ALA A 5 -10.10 -10.55 -25.53
CA ALA A 5 -10.94 -11.69 -25.18
C ALA A 5 -11.35 -11.69 -23.70
N THR A 6 -10.51 -11.17 -22.81
CA THR A 6 -10.72 -11.22 -21.34
C THR A 6 -11.00 -9.86 -20.71
N ASN A 7 -10.81 -8.77 -21.46
CA ASN A 7 -10.78 -7.38 -20.98
C ASN A 7 -9.75 -7.13 -19.86
N LEU A 8 -8.70 -7.97 -19.76
CA LEU A 8 -7.64 -7.86 -18.76
C LEU A 8 -6.43 -7.09 -19.28
N VAL A 9 -5.78 -6.31 -18.42
CA VAL A 9 -4.57 -5.56 -18.79
C VAL A 9 -3.35 -6.50 -18.77
N ASN A 10 -2.88 -6.94 -19.93
CA ASN A 10 -1.70 -7.81 -20.02
C ASN A 10 -0.36 -7.04 -19.96
N LYS A 11 -0.37 -5.73 -20.23
CA LYS A 11 0.84 -4.90 -20.27
C LYS A 11 0.54 -3.43 -20.00
N ILE A 12 1.31 -2.81 -19.12
CA ILE A 12 1.43 -1.37 -18.95
C ILE A 12 2.73 -0.92 -19.62
N THR A 13 2.68 0.15 -20.41
CA THR A 13 3.86 0.81 -20.99
C THR A 13 3.88 2.25 -20.52
N TYR A 14 4.97 2.67 -19.89
CA TYR A 14 5.16 4.03 -19.41
C TYR A 14 5.79 4.91 -20.50
N ALA A 15 5.79 6.22 -20.30
CA ALA A 15 6.29 7.19 -21.27
C ALA A 15 7.78 7.00 -21.66
N ASP A 16 8.59 6.39 -20.78
CA ASP A 16 10.00 6.06 -21.06
C ASP A 16 10.17 4.70 -21.76
N ASN A 17 9.08 4.11 -22.26
CA ASN A 17 9.00 2.77 -22.85
C ASN A 17 9.30 1.60 -21.90
N SER A 18 9.51 1.85 -20.59
CA SER A 18 9.55 0.77 -19.61
C SER A 18 8.18 0.14 -19.46
N THR A 19 8.14 -1.14 -19.05
CA THR A 19 6.89 -1.92 -19.07
C THR A 19 6.71 -2.75 -17.82
N LEU A 20 5.45 -3.04 -17.50
CA LEU A 20 5.05 -4.16 -16.65
C LEU A 20 4.16 -5.10 -17.47
N SER A 21 4.41 -6.40 -17.38
CA SER A 21 3.58 -7.42 -18.01
C SER A 21 2.92 -8.30 -16.96
N TYR A 22 1.68 -8.69 -17.21
CA TYR A 22 0.82 -9.44 -16.29
C TYR A 22 0.39 -10.75 -16.95
N ILE A 23 0.49 -11.85 -16.20
CA ILE A 23 0.00 -13.16 -16.64
C ILE A 23 -1.10 -13.60 -15.68
N TYR A 24 -2.19 -14.13 -16.23
CA TYR A 24 -3.37 -14.57 -15.51
C TYR A 24 -3.55 -16.10 -15.63
N ASN A 25 -4.15 -16.73 -14.63
CA ASN A 25 -4.65 -18.09 -14.77
C ASN A 25 -6.07 -18.12 -15.39
N ALA A 26 -6.65 -19.31 -15.56
CA ALA A 26 -8.00 -19.48 -16.11
C ALA A 26 -9.13 -18.85 -15.27
N ASN A 27 -8.87 -18.54 -13.99
CA ASN A 27 -9.80 -17.84 -13.10
C ASN A 27 -9.54 -16.32 -13.07
N ASN A 28 -8.74 -15.79 -14.01
CA ASN A 28 -8.35 -14.38 -14.10
C ASN A 28 -7.54 -13.84 -12.89
N TYR A 29 -6.92 -14.72 -12.10
CA TYR A 29 -5.99 -14.30 -11.03
C TYR A 29 -4.60 -14.06 -11.60
N ILE A 30 -3.95 -12.95 -11.20
CA ILE A 30 -2.58 -12.62 -11.61
C ILE A 30 -1.62 -13.66 -11.03
N THR A 31 -1.00 -14.46 -11.87
CA THR A 31 0.04 -15.44 -11.45
C THR A 31 1.45 -14.87 -11.55
N SER A 32 1.63 -13.77 -12.30
CA SER A 32 2.93 -13.15 -12.49
C SER A 32 2.84 -11.68 -12.85
N VAL A 33 3.78 -10.90 -12.32
CA VAL A 33 4.11 -9.55 -12.78
C VAL A 33 5.59 -9.50 -13.15
N THR A 34 5.90 -9.03 -14.36
CA THR A 34 7.28 -8.96 -14.87
C THR A 34 7.61 -7.56 -15.34
N ASP A 35 8.71 -6.99 -14.87
CA ASP A 35 9.19 -5.69 -15.37
C ASP A 35 9.94 -5.81 -16.70
N GLY A 36 10.25 -4.67 -17.32
CA GLY A 36 11.02 -4.62 -18.57
C GLY A 36 12.44 -5.19 -18.48
N ASN A 37 12.97 -5.44 -17.28
CA ASN A 37 14.28 -6.05 -17.05
C ASN A 37 14.19 -7.57 -16.83
N GLY A 38 12.99 -8.15 -16.91
CA GLY A 38 12.74 -9.58 -16.67
C GLY A 38 12.60 -9.98 -15.20
N LYS A 39 12.62 -9.02 -14.26
CA LYS A 39 12.42 -9.29 -12.84
C LYS A 39 10.95 -9.61 -12.59
N ARG A 40 10.69 -10.81 -12.06
CA ARG A 40 9.37 -11.44 -12.04
C ARG A 40 8.91 -11.76 -10.61
N ILE A 41 7.76 -11.21 -10.22
CA ILE A 41 7.01 -11.62 -9.04
C ILE A 41 6.06 -12.75 -9.47
N THR A 42 5.92 -13.79 -8.64
CA THR A 42 4.97 -14.90 -8.92
C THR A 42 4.03 -15.13 -7.75
N TYR A 43 2.80 -15.53 -8.07
CA TYR A 43 1.73 -15.75 -7.12
C TYR A 43 1.13 -17.15 -7.29
N LYS A 44 0.80 -17.81 -6.17
CA LYS A 44 0.04 -19.06 -6.15
C LYS A 44 -1.20 -18.90 -5.30
N TYR A 45 -2.29 -19.51 -5.76
CA TYR A 45 -3.59 -19.45 -5.13
C TYR A 45 -4.06 -20.85 -4.74
N ASP A 46 -4.89 -20.94 -3.71
CA ASP A 46 -5.63 -22.17 -3.41
C ASP A 46 -6.89 -22.32 -4.28
N GLY A 47 -7.67 -23.37 -4.03
CA GLY A 47 -8.92 -23.65 -4.75
C GLY A 47 -10.05 -22.64 -4.49
N MET A 48 -9.92 -21.79 -3.47
CA MET A 48 -10.86 -20.70 -3.18
C MET A 48 -10.41 -19.36 -3.76
N GLY A 49 -9.28 -19.33 -4.48
CA GLY A 49 -8.71 -18.11 -5.04
C GLY A 49 -7.98 -17.25 -4.02
N GLN A 50 -7.64 -17.79 -2.84
CA GLN A 50 -6.88 -17.09 -1.81
C GLN A 50 -5.40 -17.18 -2.12
N LEU A 51 -4.66 -16.06 -2.00
CA LEU A 51 -3.23 -16.01 -2.27
C LEU A 51 -2.46 -16.79 -1.19
N ILE A 52 -1.92 -17.96 -1.51
CA ILE A 52 -1.16 -18.77 -0.55
C ILE A 52 0.35 -18.56 -0.62
N ARG A 53 0.88 -18.02 -1.73
CA ARG A 53 2.32 -17.75 -1.86
C ARG A 53 2.63 -16.62 -2.82
N GLU A 54 3.51 -15.73 -2.40
CA GLU A 54 4.16 -14.69 -3.22
C GLU A 54 5.68 -14.96 -3.23
N ASN A 55 6.31 -15.02 -4.41
CA ASN A 55 7.76 -14.95 -4.52
C ASN A 55 8.14 -13.60 -5.11
N ASN A 56 8.76 -12.74 -4.30
CA ASN A 56 9.02 -11.36 -4.66
C ASN A 56 10.54 -11.08 -4.64
N PRO A 57 11.20 -11.02 -5.81
CA PRO A 57 12.63 -10.77 -5.88
C PRO A 57 12.99 -9.30 -5.57
N TYR A 58 12.01 -8.39 -5.43
CA TYR A 58 12.26 -7.00 -5.03
C TYR A 58 12.49 -6.86 -3.53
N SER A 59 11.70 -7.56 -2.72
CA SER A 59 11.94 -7.66 -1.28
C SER A 59 12.96 -8.74 -0.91
N ASN A 60 13.37 -9.58 -1.88
CA ASN A 60 14.20 -10.76 -1.67
C ASN A 60 13.57 -11.73 -0.65
N LEU A 61 12.25 -11.92 -0.76
CA LEU A 61 11.47 -12.79 0.12
C LEU A 61 10.51 -13.69 -0.67
N THR A 62 10.25 -14.85 -0.09
CA THR A 62 9.06 -15.65 -0.40
C THR A 62 8.12 -15.57 0.80
N THR A 63 6.87 -15.21 0.56
CA THR A 63 5.85 -15.04 1.60
C THR A 63 4.75 -16.08 1.42
N VAL A 64 4.36 -16.75 2.49
CA VAL A 64 3.28 -17.74 2.52
C VAL A 64 2.18 -17.26 3.45
N TYR A 65 0.93 -17.42 3.01
CA TYR A 65 -0.26 -17.01 3.74
C TYR A 65 -1.09 -18.24 4.12
N SER A 66 -1.68 -18.20 5.31
CA SER A 66 -2.61 -19.21 5.79
C SER A 66 -3.91 -18.56 6.19
N TYR A 67 -5.01 -19.28 5.98
CA TYR A 67 -6.36 -18.77 6.14
C TYR A 67 -7.19 -19.69 7.03
N ASP A 68 -8.19 -19.13 7.70
CA ASP A 68 -9.26 -19.92 8.32
C ASP A 68 -10.36 -20.26 7.30
N LYS A 69 -11.40 -20.99 7.74
CA LYS A 69 -12.55 -21.35 6.89
C LYS A 69 -13.39 -20.16 6.45
N GLY A 70 -13.28 -19.02 7.14
CA GLY A 70 -13.95 -17.76 6.78
C GLY A 70 -13.15 -16.93 5.77
N GLY A 71 -11.93 -17.35 5.40
CA GLY A 71 -11.04 -16.59 4.52
C GLY A 71 -10.24 -15.50 5.23
N ASN A 72 -10.20 -15.50 6.57
CA ASN A 72 -9.35 -14.57 7.33
C ASN A 72 -7.90 -15.07 7.34
N ILE A 73 -6.93 -14.19 7.06
CA ILE A 73 -5.50 -14.53 7.12
C ILE A 73 -5.10 -14.81 8.57
N THR A 74 -4.81 -16.04 8.95
CA THR A 74 -4.41 -16.42 10.31
C THR A 74 -2.89 -16.37 10.52
N SER A 75 -2.11 -16.54 9.46
CA SER A 75 -0.65 -16.45 9.53
C SER A 75 -0.02 -15.96 8.23
N VAL A 76 1.04 -15.16 8.36
CA VAL A 76 1.95 -14.80 7.27
C VAL A 76 3.36 -15.20 7.66
N LYS A 77 4.02 -16.00 6.83
CA LYS A 77 5.40 -16.45 7.04
C LYS A 77 6.30 -15.95 5.92
N GLU A 78 7.41 -15.35 6.29
CA GLU A 78 8.46 -14.89 5.37
C GLU A 78 9.64 -15.86 5.38
N TYR A 79 10.17 -16.13 4.19
CA TYR A 79 11.30 -17.02 3.93
C TYR A 79 12.35 -16.29 3.08
N ALA A 80 13.55 -16.86 3.00
CA ALA A 80 14.49 -16.46 1.95
C ALA A 80 13.84 -16.65 0.57
N TYR A 81 14.10 -15.74 -0.36
CA TYR A 81 13.55 -15.81 -1.71
C TYR A 81 13.88 -17.14 -2.38
N THR A 82 12.85 -17.80 -2.90
CA THR A 82 12.98 -18.99 -3.73
C THR A 82 11.77 -19.17 -4.63
N THR A 83 11.98 -19.70 -5.84
CA THR A 83 10.90 -20.14 -6.73
C THR A 83 10.62 -21.65 -6.60
N ALA A 84 11.48 -22.40 -5.87
CA ALA A 84 11.35 -23.83 -5.65
C ALA A 84 10.11 -24.17 -4.81
N ALA A 85 9.58 -25.40 -4.93
CA ALA A 85 8.44 -25.83 -4.12
C ALA A 85 8.78 -25.86 -2.62
N GLU A 86 9.96 -26.39 -2.29
CA GLU A 86 10.47 -26.47 -0.92
C GLU A 86 10.88 -25.10 -0.39
N LEU A 87 10.61 -24.89 0.91
CA LEU A 87 10.93 -23.66 1.62
C LEU A 87 12.00 -23.95 2.67
N GLY A 88 12.91 -23.01 2.86
CA GLY A 88 13.92 -23.07 3.92
C GLY A 88 13.35 -22.70 5.29
N ALA A 89 14.24 -22.30 6.20
CA ALA A 89 13.84 -21.83 7.53
C ALA A 89 12.96 -20.57 7.45
N VAL A 90 11.95 -20.51 8.33
CA VAL A 90 11.11 -19.33 8.49
C VAL A 90 11.96 -18.20 9.05
N LYS A 91 11.98 -17.05 8.35
CA LYS A 91 12.66 -15.83 8.81
C LYS A 91 11.80 -15.04 9.78
N LYS A 92 10.49 -14.97 9.51
CA LYS A 92 9.53 -14.23 10.32
C LYS A 92 8.15 -14.85 10.23
N THR A 93 7.43 -14.83 11.35
CA THR A 93 6.02 -15.23 11.42
C THR A 93 5.21 -14.05 11.96
N TYR A 94 4.08 -13.82 11.32
CA TYR A 94 3.02 -12.97 11.80
C TYR A 94 1.79 -13.83 12.07
N THR A 95 1.11 -13.59 13.20
CA THR A 95 -0.11 -14.30 13.57
C THR A 95 -1.26 -13.33 13.76
N TYR A 96 -2.46 -13.79 13.41
CA TYR A 96 -3.67 -13.01 13.47
C TYR A 96 -4.77 -13.88 14.09
N THR A 97 -5.46 -13.33 15.07
CA THR A 97 -6.60 -13.99 15.72
C THR A 97 -7.85 -13.20 15.42
N TYR A 98 -8.94 -13.91 15.13
CA TYR A 98 -10.22 -13.34 14.77
C TYR A 98 -11.31 -13.89 15.68
N GLY A 99 -12.42 -13.17 15.73
CA GLY A 99 -13.63 -13.57 16.42
C GLY A 99 -13.76 -12.92 17.79
N ASP A 100 -14.92 -12.30 18.01
CA ASP A 100 -15.49 -12.13 19.34
C ASP A 100 -16.91 -12.74 19.38
N ILE A 101 -17.64 -12.54 20.47
CA ILE A 101 -19.00 -13.09 20.64
C ILE A 101 -20.01 -12.55 19.61
N HIS A 102 -19.73 -11.41 18.97
CA HIS A 102 -20.62 -10.74 18.02
C HIS A 102 -20.17 -10.91 16.57
N TRP A 103 -18.86 -10.91 16.30
CA TRP A 103 -18.29 -10.87 14.96
C TRP A 103 -17.16 -11.87 14.80
N LYS A 104 -17.38 -12.91 13.98
CA LYS A 104 -16.40 -14.00 13.75
C LYS A 104 -15.17 -13.57 12.93
N ASP A 105 -15.29 -12.49 12.16
CA ASP A 105 -14.29 -11.91 11.27
C ASP A 105 -13.60 -10.67 11.87
N LYS A 106 -13.95 -10.29 13.10
CA LYS A 106 -13.29 -9.19 13.80
C LYS A 106 -11.91 -9.61 14.25
N LEU A 107 -10.88 -8.92 13.78
CA LEU A 107 -9.49 -9.15 14.18
C LEU A 107 -9.29 -8.74 15.65
N THR A 108 -9.05 -9.69 16.54
CA THR A 108 -8.91 -9.45 17.98
C THR A 108 -7.46 -9.43 18.45
N SER A 109 -6.52 -10.00 17.70
CA SER A 109 -5.10 -9.95 18.04
C SER A 109 -4.18 -10.00 16.82
N TYR A 110 -3.00 -9.40 16.97
CA TYR A 110 -1.88 -9.49 16.04
C TYR A 110 -0.60 -9.80 16.81
N ASN A 111 0.10 -10.87 16.45
CA ASN A 111 1.30 -11.35 17.14
C ASN A 111 1.12 -11.56 18.65
N GLY A 112 -0.09 -11.92 19.09
CA GLY A 112 -0.43 -12.11 20.50
C GLY A 112 -0.86 -10.82 21.22
N GLU A 113 -0.64 -9.64 20.62
CA GLU A 113 -1.09 -8.36 21.17
C GLU A 113 -2.58 -8.15 20.86
N ALA A 114 -3.36 -7.76 21.87
CA ALA A 114 -4.79 -7.55 21.73
C ALA A 114 -5.10 -6.24 21.01
N ILE A 115 -6.12 -6.29 20.15
CA ILE A 115 -6.67 -5.13 19.44
C ILE A 115 -7.99 -4.76 20.10
N THR A 116 -8.09 -3.50 20.54
CA THR A 116 -9.28 -2.99 21.23
C THR A 116 -10.12 -2.15 20.28
N TYR A 117 -11.41 -2.06 20.56
CA TYR A 117 -12.38 -1.38 19.73
C TYR A 117 -13.34 -0.56 20.57
N ASP A 118 -13.89 0.51 19.99
CA ASP A 118 -15.07 1.17 20.53
C ASP A 118 -16.36 0.36 20.23
N GLU A 119 -17.51 0.86 20.71
CA GLU A 119 -18.81 0.18 20.60
C GLU A 119 -19.30 0.03 19.15
N ILE A 120 -18.83 0.87 18.22
CA ILE A 120 -19.20 0.83 16.79
C ILE A 120 -18.14 0.14 15.93
N GLY A 121 -17.16 -0.51 16.57
CA GLY A 121 -16.17 -1.37 15.91
C GLY A 121 -14.97 -0.62 15.32
N ASN A 122 -14.70 0.62 15.73
CA ASN A 122 -13.45 1.27 15.33
C ASN A 122 -12.29 0.81 16.22
N PRO A 123 -11.11 0.51 15.65
CA PRO A 123 -9.95 0.13 16.44
C PRO A 123 -9.44 1.33 17.27
N LEU A 124 -9.18 1.09 18.56
CA LEU A 124 -8.59 2.07 19.49
C LEU A 124 -7.10 1.80 19.69
N THR A 125 -6.72 0.54 19.89
CA THR A 125 -5.35 0.02 19.75
C THR A 125 -5.29 -0.89 18.54
N TYR A 126 -4.13 -0.98 17.89
CA TYR A 126 -3.95 -1.72 16.65
C TYR A 126 -2.53 -2.26 16.51
N ARG A 127 -2.26 -2.90 15.37
CA ARG A 127 -0.98 -3.53 15.02
C ARG A 127 0.19 -2.55 15.11
N ASP A 128 1.39 -3.08 15.35
CA ASP A 128 2.66 -2.33 15.36
C ASP A 128 2.63 -1.11 16.32
N SER A 129 1.97 -1.31 17.47
CA SER A 129 1.82 -0.32 18.56
C SER A 129 1.10 0.97 18.16
N LEU A 130 0.24 0.89 17.14
CA LEU A 130 -0.60 2.01 16.73
C LEU A 130 -1.81 2.15 17.64
N SER A 131 -2.20 3.39 17.92
CA SER A 131 -3.48 3.73 18.54
C SER A 131 -4.18 4.83 17.75
N PHE A 132 -5.50 4.81 17.75
CA PHE A 132 -6.32 5.75 16.98
C PHE A 132 -7.34 6.44 17.89
N THR A 133 -7.59 7.72 17.62
CA THR A 133 -8.78 8.42 18.10
C THR A 133 -9.65 8.72 16.89
N LEU A 134 -10.91 8.27 16.91
CA LEU A 134 -11.88 8.57 15.86
C LEU A 134 -12.94 9.53 16.41
N LYS A 135 -13.50 10.34 15.51
CA LYS A 135 -14.62 11.26 15.78
C LYS A 135 -15.65 11.15 14.66
N ASN A 136 -16.84 11.69 14.87
CA ASN A 136 -17.90 11.72 13.85
C ASN A 136 -18.15 10.34 13.23
N GLY A 137 -18.22 9.30 14.06
CA GLY A 137 -18.32 7.91 13.63
C GLY A 137 -16.98 7.29 13.24
N ARG A 138 -16.46 7.60 12.05
CA ARG A 138 -15.27 6.92 11.46
C ARG A 138 -14.15 7.87 11.03
N GLN A 139 -14.23 9.16 11.36
CA GLN A 139 -13.22 10.13 10.94
C GLN A 139 -12.01 10.09 11.88
N LEU A 140 -10.84 9.70 11.37
CA LEU A 140 -9.60 9.61 12.15
C LEU A 140 -9.14 10.98 12.66
N ALA A 141 -9.28 11.25 13.96
CA ALA A 141 -8.87 12.49 14.60
C ALA A 141 -7.38 12.51 14.95
N SER A 142 -6.83 11.39 15.43
CA SER A 142 -5.40 11.26 15.72
C SER A 142 -4.90 9.84 15.51
N LEU A 143 -3.60 9.73 15.24
CA LEU A 143 -2.84 8.50 15.19
C LEU A 143 -1.64 8.63 16.13
N GLN A 144 -1.44 7.63 16.98
CA GLN A 144 -0.32 7.54 17.89
C GLN A 144 0.52 6.30 17.60
N ASN A 145 1.85 6.44 17.67
CA ASN A 145 2.80 5.32 17.71
C ASN A 145 3.86 5.63 18.76
N GLY A 146 3.84 4.90 19.88
CA GLY A 146 4.66 5.23 21.05
C GLY A 146 4.38 6.65 21.55
N SER A 147 5.41 7.49 21.63
CA SER A 147 5.27 8.91 22.03
C SER A 147 4.90 9.84 20.87
N SER A 148 4.95 9.37 19.62
CA SER A 148 4.64 10.20 18.44
C SER A 148 3.14 10.26 18.22
N VAL A 149 2.59 11.47 18.17
CA VAL A 149 1.18 11.72 17.87
C VAL A 149 1.05 12.64 16.67
N ILE A 150 0.17 12.26 15.74
CA ILE A 150 -0.25 13.08 14.60
C ILE A 150 -1.74 13.34 14.76
N ASN A 151 -2.14 14.62 14.82
CA ASN A 151 -3.55 15.00 14.83
C ASN A 151 -3.97 15.48 13.45
N TYR A 152 -5.23 15.25 13.09
CA TYR A 152 -5.78 15.60 11.78
C TYR A 152 -6.93 16.59 11.93
N THR A 153 -6.93 17.61 11.07
CA THR A 153 -8.01 18.59 10.95
C THR A 153 -8.76 18.40 9.63
N TYR A 154 -10.05 18.69 9.64
CA TYR A 154 -10.96 18.44 8.53
C TYR A 154 -11.85 19.66 8.30
N ASN A 155 -12.24 19.91 7.05
CA ASN A 155 -13.28 20.88 6.72
C ASN A 155 -14.68 20.31 7.02
N ALA A 156 -15.73 21.09 6.75
CA ALA A 156 -17.13 20.69 6.98
C ALA A 156 -17.56 19.45 6.17
N ASP A 157 -16.98 19.26 4.98
CA ASP A 157 -17.24 18.10 4.12
C ASP A 157 -16.46 16.84 4.56
N GLY A 158 -15.68 16.93 5.63
CA GLY A 158 -14.88 15.84 6.15
C GLY A 158 -13.60 15.55 5.36
N VAL A 159 -13.17 16.46 4.48
CA VAL A 159 -11.89 16.40 3.77
C VAL A 159 -10.77 16.89 4.69
N ARG A 160 -9.67 16.15 4.73
CA ARG A 160 -8.53 16.49 5.59
C ARG A 160 -7.86 17.78 5.09
N ILE A 161 -7.78 18.79 5.96
CA ILE A 161 -7.18 20.11 5.66
C ILE A 161 -5.90 20.38 6.45
N GLY A 162 -5.48 19.47 7.33
CA GLY A 162 -4.21 19.60 8.00
C GLY A 162 -3.82 18.40 8.86
N LYS A 163 -2.56 18.43 9.27
CA LYS A 163 -1.92 17.48 10.18
C LYS A 163 -0.95 18.22 11.11
N SER A 164 -0.75 17.70 12.32
CA SER A 164 0.22 18.22 13.30
C SER A 164 1.27 17.18 13.70
N GLY A 165 2.17 17.54 14.64
CA GLY A 165 3.23 16.66 15.11
C GLY A 165 4.41 16.58 14.15
N SER A 166 5.08 15.43 14.10
CA SER A 166 6.30 15.23 13.29
C SER A 166 6.07 15.32 11.78
N ARG A 167 4.81 15.22 11.32
CA ARG A 167 4.41 15.39 9.91
C ARG A 167 3.56 16.64 9.71
N ALA A 168 3.73 17.71 10.51
CA ALA A 168 2.86 18.88 10.44
C ALA A 168 2.79 19.53 9.05
N GLY A 169 1.59 19.98 8.67
CA GLY A 169 1.32 20.68 7.41
C GLY A 169 -0.17 20.97 7.21
N THR A 170 -0.48 21.96 6.37
CA THR A 170 -1.84 22.32 5.96
C THR A 170 -2.10 21.90 4.52
N PHE A 171 -3.37 21.68 4.19
CA PHE A 171 -3.79 21.30 2.84
C PHE A 171 -4.74 22.33 2.25
N ILE A 172 -4.52 22.66 0.97
CA ILE A 172 -5.50 23.38 0.15
C ILE A 172 -6.24 22.33 -0.68
N VAL A 173 -7.56 22.39 -0.66
CA VAL A 173 -8.43 21.37 -1.24
C VAL A 173 -9.40 21.98 -2.25
N SER A 174 -9.84 21.19 -3.22
CA SER A 174 -10.94 21.50 -4.13
C SER A 174 -11.85 20.28 -4.23
N GLY A 175 -13.10 20.42 -3.79
CA GLY A 175 -13.96 19.25 -3.53
C GLY A 175 -13.27 18.28 -2.57
N THR A 176 -13.10 17.03 -3.00
CA THR A 176 -12.42 15.97 -2.23
C THR A 176 -10.92 15.88 -2.49
N GLN A 177 -10.37 16.65 -3.43
CA GLN A 177 -8.98 16.57 -3.83
C GLN A 177 -8.08 17.49 -3.01
N ILE A 178 -6.93 16.99 -2.59
CA ILE A 178 -5.86 17.80 -2.00
C ILE A 178 -5.00 18.37 -3.12
N LEU A 179 -5.07 19.67 -3.37
CA LEU A 179 -4.30 20.33 -4.43
C LEU A 179 -2.89 20.70 -3.97
N ARG A 180 -2.73 21.06 -2.70
CA ARG A 180 -1.45 21.54 -2.16
C ARG A 180 -1.27 21.10 -0.72
N GLU A 181 -0.05 20.72 -0.36
CA GLU A 181 0.43 20.64 1.02
C GLU A 181 1.44 21.76 1.29
N ILE A 182 1.30 22.44 2.43
CA ILE A 182 2.26 23.43 2.92
C ILE A 182 2.77 22.95 4.28
N ASN A 183 4.07 22.73 4.40
CA ASN A 183 4.73 22.41 5.66
C ASN A 183 5.94 23.33 5.90
N SER A 184 6.62 23.16 7.02
CA SER A 184 7.78 23.98 7.39
C SER A 184 8.98 23.85 6.44
N VAL A 185 9.02 22.82 5.61
CA VAL A 185 10.13 22.53 4.70
C VAL A 185 9.84 23.07 3.29
N ALA A 186 8.63 22.87 2.78
CA ALA A 186 8.29 23.21 1.41
C ALA A 186 6.78 23.23 1.17
N THR A 187 6.42 23.80 0.01
CA THR A 187 5.13 23.60 -0.63
C THR A 187 5.22 22.43 -1.61
N ILE A 188 4.20 21.57 -1.62
CA ILE A 188 4.01 20.46 -2.55
C ILE A 188 2.69 20.69 -3.27
N ASP A 189 2.73 20.85 -4.59
CA ASP A 189 1.52 20.90 -5.42
C ASP A 189 1.27 19.53 -6.03
N TYR A 190 0.07 18.98 -5.86
CA TYR A 190 -0.30 17.68 -6.43
C TYR A 190 -0.90 17.85 -7.81
N LEU A 191 -0.50 16.98 -8.74
CA LEU A 191 -0.96 16.97 -10.12
C LEU A 191 -1.96 15.83 -10.32
N TYR A 192 -3.04 16.12 -11.04
CA TYR A 192 -4.13 15.18 -11.30
C TYR A 192 -4.38 15.08 -12.81
N ASP A 193 -4.83 13.91 -13.26
CA ASP A 193 -5.39 13.77 -14.60
C ASP A 193 -6.85 14.27 -14.66
N GLU A 194 -7.45 14.23 -15.85
CA GLU A 194 -8.83 14.62 -16.13
C GLU A 194 -9.88 13.83 -15.34
N ASN A 195 -9.54 12.62 -14.87
CA ASN A 195 -10.41 11.78 -14.04
C ASN A 195 -10.18 12.02 -12.54
N GLY A 196 -9.32 12.98 -12.19
CA GLY A 196 -9.00 13.32 -10.82
C GLY A 196 -8.08 12.33 -10.11
N SER A 197 -7.39 11.45 -10.85
CA SER A 197 -6.38 10.55 -10.28
C SER A 197 -5.03 11.25 -10.14
N PRO A 198 -4.32 11.10 -9.02
CA PRO A 198 -3.03 11.77 -8.82
C PRO A 198 -1.97 11.17 -9.75
N ILE A 199 -1.33 12.01 -10.55
CA ILE A 199 -0.32 11.63 -11.55
C ILE A 199 1.09 12.14 -11.23
N GLY A 200 1.24 13.01 -10.24
CA GLY A 200 2.54 13.56 -9.89
C GLY A 200 2.46 14.66 -8.85
N LEU A 201 3.58 15.37 -8.70
CA LEU A 201 3.70 16.50 -7.80
C LEU A 201 4.76 17.49 -8.29
N THR A 202 4.63 18.75 -7.89
CA THR A 202 5.69 19.75 -7.95
C THR A 202 6.27 19.97 -6.54
N TYR A 203 7.58 19.83 -6.41
CA TYR A 203 8.30 19.97 -5.15
C TYR A 203 9.60 20.74 -5.37
N LYS A 204 9.80 21.80 -4.58
CA LYS A 204 10.97 22.70 -4.66
C LYS A 204 11.25 23.18 -6.10
N GLY A 205 10.19 23.56 -6.82
CA GLY A 205 10.26 24.05 -8.20
C GLY A 205 10.51 23.00 -9.28
N LYS A 206 10.59 21.71 -8.93
CA LYS A 206 10.72 20.59 -9.88
C LYS A 206 9.46 19.77 -9.95
N THR A 207 9.09 19.34 -11.15
CA THR A 207 7.92 18.49 -11.40
C THR A 207 8.35 17.04 -11.48
N TYR A 208 7.59 16.18 -10.83
CA TYR A 208 7.78 14.74 -10.79
C TYR A 208 6.48 14.00 -11.11
N TYR A 209 6.60 12.82 -11.68
CA TYR A 209 5.47 12.01 -12.13
C TYR A 209 5.47 10.65 -11.44
N TYR A 210 4.27 10.15 -11.15
CA TYR A 210 4.06 8.83 -10.56
C TYR A 210 3.94 7.77 -11.65
N ARG A 211 4.59 6.63 -11.43
CA ARG A 211 4.28 5.40 -12.15
C ARG A 211 3.58 4.44 -11.22
N LYS A 212 2.45 3.93 -11.67
CA LYS A 212 1.63 3.01 -10.89
C LYS A 212 1.63 1.61 -11.49
N ASN A 213 1.55 0.60 -10.65
CA ASN A 213 1.20 -0.76 -11.10
C ASN A 213 -0.33 -0.86 -11.36
N LEU A 214 -0.80 -2.03 -11.80
CA LEU A 214 -2.22 -2.27 -12.05
C LEU A 214 -3.13 -2.12 -10.81
N GLN A 215 -2.59 -2.32 -9.60
CA GLN A 215 -3.32 -2.11 -8.33
C GLN A 215 -3.43 -0.62 -7.96
N GLY A 216 -2.69 0.26 -8.65
CA GLY A 216 -2.65 1.69 -8.38
C GLY A 216 -1.53 2.12 -7.43
N ASP A 217 -0.69 1.19 -6.97
CA ASP A 217 0.45 1.52 -6.11
C ASP A 217 1.50 2.29 -6.89
N ILE A 218 2.01 3.39 -6.32
CA ILE A 218 3.10 4.17 -6.91
C ILE A 218 4.40 3.37 -6.78
N ILE A 219 4.88 2.78 -7.88
CA ILE A 219 6.12 1.98 -7.89
C ILE A 219 7.35 2.80 -8.24
N ASN A 220 7.19 3.95 -8.91
CA ASN A 220 8.28 4.90 -9.15
C ASN A 220 7.80 6.35 -9.08
N ILE A 221 8.71 7.24 -8.68
CA ILE A 221 8.64 8.66 -9.01
C ILE A 221 9.71 8.95 -10.06
N THR A 222 9.35 9.65 -11.12
CA THR A 222 10.29 10.07 -12.18
C THR A 222 10.35 11.58 -12.30
N ASP A 223 11.47 12.10 -12.80
CA ASP A 223 11.58 13.51 -13.18
C ASP A 223 10.93 13.78 -14.55
N SER A 224 11.03 15.04 -15.02
CA SER A 224 10.48 15.47 -16.30
C SER A 224 11.16 14.87 -17.54
N THR A 225 12.32 14.23 -17.38
CA THR A 225 13.00 13.48 -18.45
C THR A 225 12.53 12.02 -18.51
N GLY A 226 11.76 11.58 -17.51
CA GLY A 226 11.35 10.19 -17.35
C GLY A 226 12.34 9.35 -16.56
N ALA A 227 13.43 9.92 -16.04
CA ALA A 227 14.40 9.18 -15.23
C ALA A 227 13.81 8.84 -13.85
N LYS A 228 14.03 7.61 -13.39
CA LYS A 228 13.56 7.14 -12.07
C LYS A 228 14.35 7.81 -10.95
N VAL A 229 13.64 8.50 -10.06
CA VAL A 229 14.19 9.22 -8.90
C VAL A 229 13.92 8.46 -7.59
N VAL A 230 12.78 7.79 -7.52
CA VAL A 230 12.40 6.93 -6.39
C VAL A 230 11.85 5.61 -6.93
N THR A 231 12.16 4.51 -6.25
CA THR A 231 11.54 3.20 -6.49
C THR A 231 10.94 2.70 -5.19
N TYR A 232 9.71 2.22 -5.29
CA TYR A 232 8.98 1.56 -4.20
C TYR A 232 8.75 0.11 -4.56
N THR A 233 8.79 -0.74 -3.54
CA THR A 233 8.44 -2.16 -3.68
C THR A 233 7.37 -2.50 -2.66
N TYR A 234 6.38 -3.25 -3.08
CA TYR A 234 5.25 -3.65 -2.26
C TYR A 234 5.13 -5.17 -2.27
N ASN A 235 4.52 -5.72 -1.23
CA ASN A 235 4.02 -7.09 -1.26
C ASN A 235 2.64 -7.14 -1.96
N ALA A 236 2.08 -8.34 -2.10
CA ALA A 236 0.78 -8.54 -2.74
C ALA A 236 -0.43 -7.83 -2.08
N TRP A 237 -0.28 -7.32 -0.85
CA TRP A 237 -1.33 -6.64 -0.09
C TRP A 237 -1.11 -5.12 -0.02
N GLY A 238 -0.24 -4.56 -0.87
CA GLY A 238 0.06 -3.12 -0.88
C GLY A 238 0.90 -2.64 0.31
N LYS A 239 1.49 -3.55 1.09
CA LYS A 239 2.43 -3.16 2.16
C LYS A 239 3.76 -2.76 1.55
N LEU A 240 4.22 -1.54 1.85
CA LEU A 240 5.55 -1.05 1.44
C LEU A 240 6.65 -1.92 2.07
N MET A 241 7.50 -2.50 1.22
CA MET A 241 8.62 -3.37 1.61
C MET A 241 9.95 -2.62 1.56
N SER A 242 10.14 -1.78 0.55
CA SER A 242 11.32 -0.91 0.46
C SER A 242 11.05 0.33 -0.37
N MET A 243 11.83 1.38 -0.08
CA MET A 243 11.92 2.60 -0.87
C MET A 243 13.39 2.96 -1.04
N THR A 244 13.81 3.27 -2.27
CA THR A 244 15.20 3.57 -2.63
C THR A 244 15.27 4.79 -3.55
N GLY A 245 16.39 5.52 -3.54
CA GLY A 245 16.60 6.71 -4.36
C GLY A 245 16.55 7.98 -3.51
N ASN A 246 15.88 9.03 -4.00
CA ASN A 246 15.74 10.28 -3.25
C ASN A 246 14.74 10.12 -2.08
N MET A 247 15.27 9.93 -0.87
CA MET A 247 14.46 9.70 0.33
C MET A 247 13.67 10.91 0.81
N GLU A 248 14.12 12.13 0.50
CA GLU A 248 13.37 13.35 0.80
C GLU A 248 12.07 13.39 0.00
N LEU A 249 12.13 13.00 -1.28
CA LEU A 249 10.98 12.91 -2.17
C LEU A 249 10.14 11.65 -1.87
N ALA A 250 10.78 10.54 -1.51
CA ALA A 250 10.13 9.25 -1.30
C ALA A 250 9.00 9.32 -0.26
N VAL A 251 9.18 10.12 0.78
CA VAL A 251 8.21 10.27 1.87
C VAL A 251 7.07 11.25 1.55
N LYS A 252 7.03 11.84 0.35
CA LYS A 252 6.00 12.80 -0.09
C LYS A 252 4.86 12.16 -0.87
N ALA A 253 5.09 10.98 -1.46
CA ALA A 253 4.06 10.19 -2.13
C ALA A 253 3.35 9.20 -1.18
N CYS A 254 3.74 9.15 0.10
CA CYS A 254 3.24 8.25 1.14
C CYS A 254 2.43 8.97 2.24
#